data_AF-A0A8J3SLC3-F1
#
_entry.id   AF-A0A8J3SLC3-F1
#
_cell.length_a   1.000
_cell.length_b   1.000
_cell.length_c   1.000
_cell.angle_alpha   90.00
_cell.angle_beta   90.00
_cell.angle_gamma   90.00
#
_symmetry.space_group_name_H-M   'P 1'
#
loop_
_entity.id
_entity.type
_entity.pdbx_description
1 polymer ?
#
loop_
_entity_poly.entity_id
_entity_poly.type
_entity_poly.pdbx_seq_one_letter_code
_entity_poly.pdbx_strand_id
1 'polypeptide(L)'
;MGKVVVVVLIAAVVVAVAIGAAVIALRQAAHRRRQVQDKQRRSAYERWLDTRATDEDRQRALAQLADAYAVGQLTHDEHDKRTADVLAAVTNRHVQSCLRDLGTAGQQ
;
A
#
# COMPACT_ATOMS: atom_id res chain seq x y z
N MET A 1 -49.57 -8.80 -34.64
CA MET A 1 -48.89 -7.98 -33.61
C MET A 1 -48.12 -8.79 -32.55
N GLY A 2 -48.65 -9.90 -32.01
CA GLY A 2 -47.97 -10.64 -30.92
C GLY A 2 -46.54 -11.16 -31.18
N LYS A 3 -46.23 -11.64 -32.40
CA LYS A 3 -44.89 -12.18 -32.73
C LYS A 3 -43.78 -11.12 -32.69
N VAL A 4 -44.08 -9.88 -33.10
CA VAL A 4 -43.11 -8.78 -33.10
C VAL A 4 -42.76 -8.37 -31.67
N VAL A 5 -43.76 -8.30 -30.78
CA VAL A 5 -43.55 -7.99 -29.37
C VAL A 5 -42.67 -9.04 -28.68
N VAL A 6 -42.90 -10.33 -28.95
CA VAL A 6 -42.09 -11.42 -28.39
C VAL A 6 -40.62 -11.35 -28.84
N VAL A 7 -40.36 -11.06 -30.12
CA VAL A 7 -38.99 -10.93 -30.64
C VAL A 7 -38.25 -9.76 -29.99
N VAL A 8 -38.92 -8.62 -29.80
CA VAL A 8 -38.33 -7.43 -29.16
C VAL A 8 -37.99 -7.72 -27.69
N LEU A 9 -38.86 -8.41 -26.95
CA LEU A 9 -38.60 -8.76 -25.56
C LEU A 9 -37.42 -9.73 -25.40
N ILE A 10 -37.32 -10.74 -26.27
CA ILE A 10 -36.18 -11.68 -26.25
C ILE A 10 -34.88 -10.94 -26.55
N ALA A 11 -34.86 -10.06 -27.56
CA ALA A 11 -33.70 -9.25 -27.89
C ALA A 11 -33.29 -8.34 -26.72
N ALA A 12 -34.24 -7.71 -26.03
CA ALA A 12 -33.97 -6.87 -24.87
C ALA A 12 -33.34 -7.65 -23.70
N VAL A 13 -33.81 -8.87 -23.43
CA VAL A 13 -33.23 -9.73 -22.38
C VAL A 13 -31.80 -10.15 -22.73
N VAL A 14 -31.54 -10.52 -23.98
CA VAL A 14 -30.18 -10.90 -24.43
C VAL A 14 -29.21 -9.72 -24.28
N VAL A 15 -29.64 -8.52 -24.66
CA VAL A 15 -28.84 -7.30 -24.49
C VAL A 15 -28.57 -7.03 -23.00
N ALA A 16 -29.58 -7.14 -22.14
CA ALA A 16 -29.41 -6.93 -20.69
C ALA A 16 -28.42 -7.93 -20.06
N VAL A 17 -28.49 -9.20 -20.44
CA VAL A 17 -27.56 -10.25 -19.98
C VAL A 17 -26.14 -9.97 -20.47
N ALA A 18 -25.97 -9.59 -21.74
CA ALA A 18 -24.67 -9.26 -22.31
C ALA A 18 -24.02 -8.06 -21.59
N ILE A 19 -24.80 -7.01 -21.30
CA ILE A 19 -24.34 -5.85 -20.53
C ILE A 19 -23.94 -6.26 -19.11
N GLY A 20 -24.77 -7.06 -18.43
CA GLY A 20 -24.47 -7.55 -17.08
C GLY A 20 -23.16 -8.36 -17.02
N ALA A 21 -22.96 -9.28 -17.97
CA ALA A 21 -21.74 -10.06 -18.09
C ALA A 21 -20.51 -9.17 -18.37
N ALA A 22 -20.64 -8.18 -19.26
CA ALA A 22 -19.57 -7.23 -19.56
C ALA A 22 -19.17 -6.40 -18.32
N VAL A 23 -20.14 -5.92 -17.54
CA VAL A 23 -19.85 -5.17 -16.30
C VAL A 23 -19.12 -6.03 -15.28
N ILE A 24 -19.54 -7.29 -15.09
CA ILE A 24 -18.86 -8.23 -14.16
C ILE A 24 -17.43 -8.50 -14.62
N ALA A 25 -17.22 -8.76 -15.92
CA ALA A 25 -15.90 -9.00 -16.48
C ALA A 25 -14.97 -7.78 -16.30
N LEU A 26 -15.47 -6.57 -16.55
CA LEU A 26 -14.72 -5.32 -16.34
C LEU A 26 -14.33 -5.12 -14.86
N ARG A 27 -15.26 -5.39 -13.93
CA ARG A 27 -14.97 -5.32 -12.48
C ARG A 27 -13.92 -6.35 -12.07
N GLN A 28 -14.04 -7.60 -12.53
CA GLN A 28 -13.07 -8.64 -12.23
C GLN A 28 -11.68 -8.31 -12.79
N ALA A 29 -11.61 -7.77 -14.01
CA ALA A 29 -10.35 -7.33 -14.61
C ALA A 29 -9.71 -6.20 -13.81
N ALA A 30 -10.50 -5.22 -13.34
CA ALA A 30 -10.01 -4.14 -12.49
C ALA A 30 -9.48 -4.66 -11.13
N HIS A 31 -10.20 -5.60 -10.50
CA HIS A 31 -9.72 -6.23 -9.25
C HIS A 31 -8.44 -7.02 -9.45
N ARG A 32 -8.31 -7.80 -10.53
CA ARG A 32 -7.07 -8.54 -10.85
C ARG A 32 -5.89 -7.60 -11.07
N ARG A 33 -6.10 -6.48 -11.78
CA ARG A 33 -5.06 -5.45 -11.98
C ARG A 33 -4.58 -4.87 -10.65
N ARG A 34 -5.49 -4.55 -9.72
CA ARG A 34 -5.14 -4.06 -8.38
C ARG A 34 -4.30 -5.09 -7.61
N GLN A 35 -4.73 -6.35 -7.60
CA GLN A 35 -3.96 -7.41 -6.92
C GLN A 35 -2.55 -7.60 -7.49
N VAL A 36 -2.39 -7.52 -8.82
CA VAL A 36 -1.05 -7.60 -9.44
C VAL A 36 -0.20 -6.39 -9.08
N GLN A 37 -0.77 -5.19 -9.12
CA GLN A 37 -0.07 -3.97 -8.71
C GLN A 37 0.36 -4.04 -7.24
N ASP A 38 -0.51 -4.50 -6.34
CA ASP A 38 -0.17 -4.64 -4.91
C ASP A 38 0.97 -5.65 -4.70
N LYS A 39 0.94 -6.79 -5.41
CA LYS A 39 2.05 -7.76 -5.38
C LYS A 39 3.35 -7.15 -5.90
N GLN A 40 3.30 -6.38 -6.99
CA GLN A 40 4.47 -5.69 -7.54
C GLN A 40 5.02 -4.63 -6.59
N ARG A 41 4.15 -3.87 -5.91
CA ARG A 41 4.55 -2.88 -4.91
C ARG A 41 5.21 -3.55 -3.71
N ARG A 42 4.63 -4.64 -3.19
CA ARG A 42 5.22 -5.41 -2.10
C ARG A 42 6.59 -5.97 -2.47
N SER A 43 6.74 -6.54 -3.68
CA SER A 43 8.04 -7.06 -4.12
C SER A 43 9.07 -5.97 -4.41
N ALA A 44 8.65 -4.80 -4.90
CA ALA A 44 9.51 -3.64 -5.03
C ALA A 44 9.98 -3.13 -3.66
N TYR A 45 9.08 -3.08 -2.68
CA TYR A 45 9.40 -2.69 -1.31
C TYR A 45 10.37 -3.66 -0.64
N GLU A 46 10.13 -4.97 -0.72
CA GLU A 46 11.05 -5.98 -0.18
C GLU A 46 12.44 -5.88 -0.79
N ARG A 47 12.53 -5.67 -2.12
CA ARG A 47 13.82 -5.45 -2.77
C ARG A 47 14.50 -4.17 -2.29
N TRP A 48 13.73 -3.09 -2.10
CA TRP A 48 14.26 -1.82 -1.59
C TRP A 48 14.76 -1.93 -0.13
N LEU A 49 14.13 -2.76 0.71
CA LEU A 49 14.60 -3.00 2.08
C LEU A 49 16.04 -3.57 2.09
N ASP A 50 16.37 -4.39 1.11
CA ASP A 50 17.69 -5.04 1.05
C ASP A 50 18.75 -4.17 0.36
N THR A 51 18.40 -2.99 -0.16
CA THR A 51 19.39 -2.05 -0.71
C THR A 51 20.08 -1.24 0.39
N ARG A 52 21.26 -0.70 0.04
CA ARG A 52 22.00 0.20 0.93
C ARG A 52 21.18 1.46 1.21
N ALA A 53 21.12 1.86 2.48
CA ALA A 53 20.46 3.09 2.89
C ALA A 53 21.24 4.30 2.41
N THR A 54 20.54 5.22 1.76
CA THR A 54 21.10 6.52 1.36
C THR A 54 21.12 7.48 2.55
N ASP A 55 21.84 8.59 2.41
CA ASP A 55 21.80 9.65 3.42
C ASP A 55 20.40 10.27 3.53
N GLU A 56 19.66 10.37 2.43
CA GLU A 56 18.27 10.82 2.44
C GLU A 56 17.37 9.87 3.23
N ASP A 57 17.55 8.55 3.09
CA ASP A 57 16.77 7.56 3.84
C ASP A 57 17.01 7.69 5.35
N ARG A 58 18.28 7.85 5.75
CA ARG A 58 18.67 8.09 7.14
C ARG A 58 18.09 9.41 7.66
N GLN A 59 18.20 10.49 6.91
CA GLN A 59 17.66 11.80 7.32
C GLN A 59 16.14 11.77 7.51
N ARG A 60 15.40 11.12 6.61
CA ARG A 60 13.94 10.95 6.77
C ARG A 60 13.61 10.15 8.03
N ALA A 61 14.37 9.11 8.34
CA ALA A 61 14.17 8.32 9.55
C ALA A 61 14.48 9.11 10.83
N LEU A 62 15.55 9.91 10.83
CA LEU A 62 15.88 10.80 11.95
C LEU A 62 14.79 11.85 12.20
N ALA A 63 14.23 12.43 11.14
CA ALA A 63 13.11 13.35 11.27
C ALA A 63 11.88 12.67 11.92
N GLN A 64 11.56 11.44 11.52
CA GLN A 64 10.46 10.67 12.13
C GLN A 64 10.72 10.31 13.60
N LEU A 65 11.96 9.99 13.96
CA LEU A 65 12.33 9.74 15.36
C LEU A 65 12.20 11.02 16.20
N ALA A 66 12.63 12.16 15.66
CA ALA A 66 12.49 13.45 16.33
C ALA A 66 11.02 13.82 16.54
N ASP A 67 10.17 13.61 15.52
CA ASP A 67 8.72 13.82 15.63
C ASP A 67 8.11 12.91 16.70
N ALA A 68 8.46 11.62 16.71
CA ALA A 68 7.97 10.65 17.69
C ALA A 68 8.38 11.01 19.13
N TYR A 69 9.62 11.49 19.31
CA TYR A 69 10.09 11.99 20.60
C TYR A 69 9.34 13.25 21.03
N ALA A 70 9.15 14.21 20.11
CA ALA A 70 8.44 15.45 20.39
C ALA A 70 6.99 15.23 20.84
N VAL A 71 6.32 14.19 20.30
CA VAL A 71 4.95 13.81 20.73
C VAL A 71 4.93 12.83 21.91
N GLY A 72 6.09 12.54 22.52
CA GLY A 72 6.20 11.69 23.71
C GLY A 72 5.98 10.19 23.46
N GLN A 73 6.07 9.72 22.22
CA GLN A 73 6.02 8.28 21.89
C GLN A 73 7.34 7.56 22.19
N LEU A 74 8.44 8.30 22.33
CA LEU A 74 9.75 7.78 22.70
C LEU A 74 10.23 8.46 23.98
N THR A 75 10.86 7.69 24.84
CA THR A 75 11.70 8.25 25.91
C THR A 75 13.01 8.82 25.33
N HIS A 76 13.72 9.65 26.10
CA HIS A 76 15.00 10.21 25.66
C HIS A 76 16.03 9.11 25.33
N ASP A 77 16.15 8.10 26.19
CA ASP A 77 17.10 7.00 26.00
C ASP A 77 16.77 6.18 24.73
N GLU A 78 15.48 5.97 24.45
CA GLU A 78 15.05 5.27 23.24
C GLU A 78 15.30 6.09 21.97
N HIS A 79 15.03 7.39 22.03
CA HIS A 79 15.32 8.32 20.93
C HIS A 79 16.81 8.32 20.60
N ASP A 80 17.68 8.44 21.61
CA ASP A 80 19.13 8.49 21.43
C ASP A 80 19.68 7.17 20.88
N LYS A 81 19.24 6.04 21.44
CA LYS A 81 19.62 4.72 20.97
C LYS A 81 19.23 4.51 19.51
N ARG A 82 17.95 4.76 19.16
CA ARG A 82 17.45 4.57 17.79
C ARG A 82 18.11 5.53 16.80
N THR A 83 18.48 6.74 17.24
CA THR A 83 19.24 7.70 16.43
C THR A 83 20.63 7.15 16.09
N ALA A 84 21.35 6.63 17.09
CA ALA A 84 22.65 5.99 16.86
C ALA A 84 22.55 4.78 15.92
N ASP A 85 21.51 3.95 16.09
CA ASP A 85 21.27 2.78 15.25
C ASP A 85 20.95 3.17 13.79
N VAL A 86 20.17 4.23 13.55
CA VAL A 86 19.89 4.77 12.20
C VAL A 86 21.16 5.28 11.53
N LEU A 87 22.02 5.99 12.26
CA LEU A 87 23.29 6.50 11.73
C LEU A 87 24.27 5.37 11.36
N ALA A 88 24.24 4.26 12.11
CA ALA A 88 25.03 3.07 11.83
C ALA A 88 24.40 2.14 10.76
N ALA A 89 23.16 2.39 10.35
CA ALA A 89 22.42 1.49 9.47
C ALA A 89 22.98 1.48 8.04
N VAL A 90 23.37 0.29 7.59
CA VAL A 90 23.88 0.04 6.23
C VAL A 90 22.74 -0.16 5.23
N THR A 91 21.63 -0.79 5.63
CA THR A 91 20.52 -1.16 4.73
C THR A 91 19.23 -0.47 5.12
N ASN A 92 18.32 -0.31 4.15
CA ASN A 92 16.99 0.23 4.39
C ASN A 92 16.20 -0.61 5.38
N ARG A 93 16.38 -1.93 5.39
CA ARG A 93 15.78 -2.84 6.38
C ARG A 93 16.16 -2.46 7.81
N HIS A 94 17.43 -2.13 8.05
CA HIS A 94 17.90 -1.73 9.38
C HIS A 94 17.37 -0.34 9.78
N VAL A 95 17.34 0.61 8.83
CA VAL A 95 16.71 1.92 9.05
C VAL A 95 15.23 1.74 9.43
N GLN A 96 14.47 0.95 8.68
CA GLN A 96 13.05 0.69 8.93
C GLN A 96 12.79 -0.05 10.24
N SER A 97 13.71 -0.91 10.70
CA SER A 97 13.55 -1.53 12.02
C SER A 97 13.68 -0.54 13.18
N CYS A 98 14.44 0.54 13.03
CA CYS A 98 14.54 1.59 14.06
C CYS A 98 13.23 2.39 14.20
N LEU A 99 12.49 2.48 13.10
CA LEU A 99 11.17 3.12 13.03
C LEU A 99 10.02 2.18 13.38
N ARG A 100 10.33 0.90 13.66
CA ARG A 100 9.29 -0.06 14.01
C ARG A 100 8.58 0.40 15.29
N ASP A 101 7.28 0.18 15.29
CA ASP A 101 6.37 0.53 16.40
C ASP A 101 6.12 2.04 16.57
N LEU A 102 6.76 2.89 15.77
CA LEU A 102 6.38 4.30 15.61
C LEU A 102 5.18 4.37 14.66
N GLY A 103 3.97 4.17 15.16
CA GLY A 103 2.80 4.18 14.27
C GLY A 103 1.50 3.52 14.74
N THR A 104 1.36 3.10 15.99
CA THR A 104 0.03 2.74 16.54
C THR A 104 -0.66 3.91 17.25
N ALA A 105 0.02 5.02 17.50
CA ALA A 105 -0.48 6.14 18.31
C ALA A 105 -0.99 7.36 17.50
N GLY A 106 -1.20 7.24 16.19
CA GLY A 106 -1.61 8.35 15.31
C GLY A 106 -2.72 8.04 14.30
N GLN A 107 -3.49 6.96 14.48
CA GLN A 107 -4.65 6.60 13.65
C GLN A 107 -5.98 6.58 14.43
N GLN A 108 -6.16 7.51 15.37
CA GLN A 108 -7.45 7.77 16.01
C GLN A 108 -7.90 9.21 15.74
#